data_AF-A0A257ZCD7-F1
#
_entry.id   AF-A0A257ZCD7-F1
#
_cell.length_a   1.000
_cell.length_b   1.000
_cell.length_c   1.000
_cell.angle_alpha   90.00
_cell.angle_beta   90.00
_cell.angle_gamma   90.00
#
_symmetry.space_group_name_H-M   'P 1'
#
loop_
_entity.id
_entity.type
_entity.pdbx_description
1 polymer ?
#
loop_
_entity_poly.entity_id
_entity_poly.type
_entity_poly.pdbx_seq_one_letter_code
_entity_poly.pdbx_strand_id
1 'polypeptide(L)'
;MLTRFSLRLRIFLIFAGLAIAVILATALGLWLGYSRLDDPDASQGFVQAAVLAGFAALGLVASVWYLFDLNVAKPIETLSGALRARAHSDVSVRIDAAIARYLGDLAPAAEAAAQSLSETRNALAEAVARETLRLGTEKARLEALLSDVPVGVILCSADHALVFYNSPAADLIGAGRGAGLAPGLDRKLFDYLHAAPLCHAHDRLVATADPDALSDLLCTTVAGARVLAARMRLLGDGAAGYVLTLRDITGDMATDARREAMLADALDSLRRPAATLATLVEVLPDDALPAPMRAAFKAEVARLSQAVTRFATAREEGQAEATALPQTRASDLAEGLVAQLG
;
A
#
# COMPACT_ATOMS: atom_id res chain seq x y z
N MET A 1 -9.84 -46.42 -24.71
CA MET A 1 -9.16 -47.24 -23.68
C MET A 1 -7.64 -47.33 -23.84
N LEU A 2 -7.07 -47.25 -25.05
CA LEU A 2 -5.60 -47.32 -25.28
C LEU A 2 -4.80 -46.10 -24.79
N THR A 3 -5.44 -45.00 -24.40
CA THR A 3 -4.76 -43.75 -24.00
C THR A 3 -4.16 -43.77 -22.59
N ARG A 4 -4.40 -44.81 -21.78
CA ARG A 4 -3.85 -44.95 -20.41
C ARG A 4 -2.51 -45.68 -20.36
N PHE A 5 -2.11 -46.35 -21.43
CA PHE A 5 -0.84 -47.09 -21.49
C PHE A 5 0.32 -46.16 -21.86
N SER A 6 1.50 -46.41 -21.27
CA SER A 6 2.74 -45.71 -21.60
C SER A 6 3.04 -45.81 -23.10
N LEU A 7 3.72 -44.80 -23.65
CA LEU A 7 4.03 -44.73 -25.08
C LEU A 7 4.77 -46.01 -25.54
N ARG A 8 5.70 -46.49 -24.71
CA ARG A 8 6.46 -47.73 -24.92
C ARG A 8 5.59 -48.97 -25.05
N LEU A 9 4.57 -49.13 -24.21
CA LEU A 9 3.67 -50.28 -24.27
C LEU A 9 2.82 -50.27 -25.55
N ARG A 10 2.38 -49.08 -26.01
CA ARG A 10 1.65 -48.98 -27.29
C ARG A 10 2.53 -49.33 -28.48
N ILE A 11 3.75 -48.80 -28.50
CA ILE A 11 4.73 -49.14 -29.54
C ILE A 11 4.98 -50.65 -29.54
N PHE A 12 5.23 -51.24 -28.37
CA PHE A 12 5.39 -52.69 -28.22
C PHE A 12 4.20 -53.48 -28.77
N LEU A 13 2.96 -53.09 -28.45
CA LEU A 13 1.76 -53.78 -28.97
C LEU A 13 1.63 -53.69 -30.49
N ILE A 14 2.01 -52.57 -31.11
CA ILE A 14 2.02 -52.42 -32.57
C ILE A 14 3.04 -53.37 -33.20
N PHE A 15 4.26 -53.41 -32.66
CA PHE A 15 5.31 -54.30 -33.18
C PHE A 15 5.01 -55.78 -32.90
N ALA A 16 4.38 -56.11 -31.77
CA ALA A 16 3.92 -57.46 -31.47
C ALA A 16 2.80 -57.90 -32.43
N GLY A 17 1.84 -57.01 -32.72
CA GLY A 17 0.82 -57.25 -33.74
C GLY A 17 1.41 -57.44 -35.14
N LEU A 18 2.40 -56.61 -35.50
CA LEU A 18 3.13 -56.76 -36.76
C LEU A 18 3.89 -58.09 -36.84
N ALA A 19 4.56 -58.51 -35.77
CA ALA A 19 5.24 -59.80 -35.70
C ALA A 19 4.27 -60.96 -35.94
N ILE A 20 3.12 -60.95 -35.27
CA ILE A 20 2.06 -61.96 -35.45
C ILE A 20 1.53 -61.94 -36.88
N ALA A 21 1.25 -60.76 -37.44
CA ALA A 21 0.76 -60.62 -38.80
C ALA A 21 1.76 -61.14 -39.83
N VAL A 22 3.06 -60.84 -39.66
CA VAL A 22 4.13 -61.35 -40.52
C VAL A 22 4.18 -62.88 -40.42
N ILE A 23 4.20 -63.46 -39.22
CA ILE A 23 4.20 -64.92 -39.03
C ILE A 23 3.00 -65.58 -39.70
N LEU A 24 1.79 -65.04 -39.49
CA LEU A 24 0.57 -65.57 -40.11
C LEU A 24 0.63 -65.48 -41.63
N ALA A 25 1.16 -64.39 -42.19
CA ALA A 25 1.34 -64.24 -43.62
C ALA A 25 2.36 -65.23 -44.20
N THR A 26 3.50 -65.45 -43.53
CA THR A 26 4.48 -66.47 -43.96
C THR A 26 3.91 -67.87 -43.84
N ALA A 27 3.21 -68.19 -42.76
CA ALA A 27 2.56 -69.49 -42.56
C ALA A 27 1.49 -69.76 -43.61
N LEU A 28 0.64 -68.77 -43.92
CA LEU A 28 -0.39 -68.89 -44.95
C LEU A 28 0.22 -69.03 -46.36
N GLY A 29 1.28 -68.27 -46.65
CA GLY A 29 2.00 -68.36 -47.93
C GLY A 29 2.65 -69.73 -48.14
N LEU A 30 3.29 -70.28 -47.10
CA LEU A 30 3.88 -71.61 -47.14
C LEU A 30 2.81 -72.71 -47.22
N TRP A 31 1.68 -72.55 -46.50
CA TRP A 31 0.55 -73.47 -46.58
C TRP A 31 -0.07 -73.51 -47.98
N LEU A 32 -0.31 -72.33 -48.59
CA LEU A 32 -0.78 -72.23 -49.97
C LEU A 32 0.22 -72.83 -50.96
N GLY A 33 1.52 -72.59 -50.76
CA GLY A 33 2.60 -73.16 -51.58
C GLY A 33 2.62 -74.69 -51.51
N TYR A 34 2.57 -75.25 -50.30
CA TYR A 34 2.54 -76.70 -50.09
C TYR A 34 1.27 -77.33 -50.67
N SER A 35 0.10 -76.70 -50.49
CA SER A 35 -1.18 -77.22 -51.00
C SER A 35 -1.27 -77.33 -52.52
N ARG A 36 -0.35 -76.68 -53.26
CA ARG A 36 -0.26 -76.74 -54.72
C ARG A 36 0.80 -77.72 -55.24
N LEU A 37 1.62 -78.31 -54.37
CA LEU A 37 2.59 -79.34 -54.74
C LEU A 37 2.06 -80.72 -54.33
N ASP A 38 1.87 -81.61 -55.29
CA ASP A 38 1.53 -83.03 -55.06
C ASP A 38 2.77 -83.89 -54.77
N ASP A 39 3.69 -83.41 -53.91
CA ASP A 39 4.91 -84.12 -53.51
C ASP A 39 4.99 -84.30 -51.98
N PRO A 40 4.85 -85.54 -51.46
CA PRO A 40 4.87 -85.83 -50.02
C PRO A 40 6.20 -85.49 -49.32
N ASP A 41 7.33 -85.62 -50.04
CA ASP A 41 8.67 -85.45 -49.48
C ASP A 41 9.05 -83.97 -49.32
N ALA A 42 8.32 -83.06 -49.96
CA ALA A 42 8.56 -81.61 -49.86
C ALA A 42 8.24 -81.02 -48.47
N SER A 43 7.44 -81.71 -47.64
CA SER A 43 6.95 -81.22 -46.35
C SER A 43 8.06 -80.78 -45.39
N GLN A 44 9.18 -81.52 -45.33
CA GLN A 44 10.32 -81.18 -44.47
C GLN A 44 10.99 -79.86 -44.87
N GLY A 45 11.10 -79.58 -46.17
CA GLY A 45 11.67 -78.34 -46.71
C GLY A 45 10.81 -77.12 -46.36
N PHE A 46 9.48 -77.25 -46.44
CA PHE A 46 8.55 -76.18 -46.04
C PHE A 46 8.60 -75.87 -44.55
N VAL A 47 8.74 -76.88 -43.68
CA VAL A 47 8.88 -76.68 -42.23
C VAL A 47 10.20 -75.99 -41.91
N GLN A 48 11.32 -76.41 -42.52
CA GLN A 48 12.61 -75.75 -42.33
C GLN A 48 12.58 -74.29 -42.81
N ALA A 49 11.96 -74.03 -43.97
CA ALA A 49 11.75 -72.68 -44.49
C ALA A 49 10.85 -71.83 -43.56
N ALA A 50 9.79 -72.41 -43.00
CA ALA A 50 8.90 -71.75 -42.04
C ALA A 50 9.65 -71.33 -40.77
N VAL A 51 10.44 -72.24 -40.20
CA VAL A 51 11.23 -71.97 -38.99
C VAL A 51 12.27 -70.89 -39.27
N LEU A 52 13.03 -71.02 -40.36
CA LEU A 52 14.07 -70.06 -40.71
C LEU A 52 13.48 -68.67 -41.00
N ALA A 53 12.43 -68.58 -41.83
CA ALA A 53 11.80 -67.31 -42.17
C ALA A 53 11.08 -66.70 -40.96
N GLY A 54 10.46 -67.52 -40.11
CA GLY A 54 9.83 -67.08 -38.86
C GLY A 54 10.83 -66.48 -37.88
N PHE A 55 11.96 -67.16 -37.64
CA PHE A 55 13.03 -66.65 -36.79
C PHE A 55 13.66 -65.38 -37.37
N ALA A 56 13.93 -65.34 -38.67
CA ALA A 56 14.48 -64.16 -39.33
C ALA A 56 13.52 -62.96 -39.24
N ALA A 57 12.23 -63.18 -39.49
CA ALA A 57 11.20 -62.16 -39.37
C ALA A 57 11.08 -61.62 -37.94
N LEU A 58 11.01 -62.51 -36.94
CA LEU A 58 10.96 -62.13 -35.53
C LEU A 58 12.20 -61.35 -35.11
N GLY A 59 13.39 -61.79 -35.51
CA GLY A 59 14.65 -61.10 -35.23
C GLY A 59 14.69 -59.70 -35.83
N LEU A 60 14.22 -59.53 -37.07
CA LEU A 60 14.17 -58.23 -37.75
C LEU A 60 13.16 -57.30 -37.07
N VAL A 61 11.94 -57.78 -36.80
CA VAL A 61 10.91 -56.99 -36.12
C VAL A 61 11.37 -56.59 -34.72
N ALA A 62 11.97 -57.51 -33.95
CA ALA A 62 12.51 -57.22 -32.62
C ALA A 62 13.68 -56.22 -32.67
N SER A 63 14.55 -56.32 -33.67
CA SER A 63 15.69 -55.39 -33.85
C SER A 63 15.20 -53.98 -34.18
N VAL A 64 14.24 -53.85 -35.09
CA VAL A 64 13.63 -52.55 -35.44
C VAL A 64 12.88 -51.97 -34.24
N TRP A 65 12.12 -52.80 -33.51
CA TRP A 65 11.43 -52.38 -32.29
C TRP A 65 12.42 -51.85 -31.25
N TYR A 66 13.51 -52.59 -30.98
CA TYR A 66 14.53 -52.18 -30.02
C TYR A 66 15.19 -50.85 -30.42
N LEU A 67 15.50 -50.68 -31.71
CA LEU A 67 16.06 -49.43 -32.22
C LEU A 67 15.07 -48.27 -32.06
N PHE A 68 13.77 -48.49 -32.28
CA PHE A 68 12.75 -47.48 -32.12
C PHE A 68 12.51 -47.11 -30.65
N ASP A 69 12.50 -48.10 -29.76
CA ASP A 69 12.32 -47.89 -28.31
C ASP A 69 13.47 -47.06 -27.72
N LEU A 70 14.71 -47.36 -28.13
CA LEU A 70 15.90 -46.62 -27.68
C LEU A 70 15.98 -45.20 -28.26
N ASN A 71 15.67 -45.02 -29.54
CA ASN A 71 15.91 -43.74 -30.22
C ASN A 71 14.69 -42.80 -30.19
N VAL A 72 13.47 -43.31 -29.99
CA VAL A 72 12.26 -42.48 -30.03
C VAL A 72 11.54 -42.51 -28.70
N ALA A 73 11.18 -43.70 -28.21
CA ALA A 73 10.27 -43.79 -27.06
C ALA A 73 10.92 -43.28 -25.76
N LYS A 74 12.13 -43.75 -25.43
CA LYS A 74 12.86 -43.34 -24.23
C LYS A 74 13.22 -41.84 -24.24
N PRO A 75 13.67 -41.26 -25.37
CA PRO A 75 13.86 -39.82 -25.49
C PRO A 75 12.61 -38.97 -25.25
N ILE A 76 11.46 -39.37 -25.84
CA ILE A 76 10.19 -38.65 -25.65
C ILE A 76 9.76 -38.66 -24.19
N GLU A 77 9.88 -39.80 -23.50
CA GLU A 77 9.50 -39.91 -22.09
C GLU A 77 10.40 -39.04 -21.21
N THR A 78 11.71 -39.02 -21.48
CA THR A 78 12.67 -38.17 -20.75
C THR A 78 12.38 -36.68 -20.97
N LEU A 79 12.17 -36.27 -22.24
CA LEU A 79 11.86 -34.89 -22.58
C LEU A 79 10.53 -34.43 -21.94
N SER A 80 9.51 -35.28 -22.00
CA SER A 80 8.21 -35.00 -21.38
C SER A 80 8.33 -34.87 -19.86
N GLY A 81 9.16 -35.71 -19.23
CA GLY A 81 9.49 -35.63 -17.80
C GLY A 81 10.16 -34.30 -17.45
N ALA A 82 11.19 -33.92 -18.21
CA ALA A 82 11.91 -32.66 -18.02
C ALA A 82 11.01 -31.44 -18.19
N LEU A 83 10.15 -31.41 -19.22
CA LEU A 83 9.17 -30.34 -19.43
C LEU A 83 8.15 -30.27 -18.30
N ARG A 84 7.62 -31.41 -17.84
CA ARG A 84 6.66 -31.45 -16.73
C ARG A 84 7.30 -30.98 -15.42
N ALA A 85 8.56 -31.35 -15.17
CA ALA A 85 9.33 -30.87 -14.03
C ALA A 85 9.55 -29.35 -14.09
N ARG A 86 9.98 -28.79 -15.23
CA ARG A 86 10.16 -27.33 -15.40
C ARG A 86 8.85 -26.53 -15.33
N ALA A 87 7.74 -27.13 -15.74
CA ALA A 87 6.43 -26.48 -15.62
C ALA A 87 6.03 -26.28 -14.15
N HIS A 88 6.33 -27.25 -13.27
CA HIS A 88 5.87 -27.27 -11.88
C HIS A 88 6.95 -26.93 -10.84
N SER A 89 8.22 -26.84 -11.23
CA SER A 89 9.34 -26.54 -10.34
C SER A 89 10.37 -25.67 -11.05
N ASP A 90 11.13 -24.89 -10.28
CA ASP A 90 12.20 -24.01 -10.78
C ASP A 90 13.50 -24.76 -11.13
N VAL A 91 13.39 -26.07 -11.36
CA VAL A 91 14.53 -26.96 -11.57
C VAL A 91 14.96 -26.90 -13.04
N SER A 92 16.11 -26.28 -13.30
CA SER A 92 16.75 -26.16 -14.60
C SER A 92 17.66 -27.35 -14.91
N VAL A 93 17.10 -28.57 -14.96
CA VAL A 93 17.86 -29.72 -15.49
C VAL A 93 18.05 -29.53 -17.01
N ARG A 94 19.32 -29.46 -17.44
CA ARG A 94 19.67 -29.40 -18.86
C ARG A 94 19.15 -30.64 -19.57
N ILE A 95 18.48 -30.44 -20.70
CA ILE A 95 18.05 -31.54 -21.56
C ILE A 95 19.31 -32.09 -22.24
N ASP A 96 19.58 -33.39 -22.06
CA ASP A 96 20.76 -34.03 -22.64
C ASP A 96 20.74 -33.97 -24.17
N ALA A 97 21.78 -33.38 -24.76
CA ALA A 97 21.93 -33.24 -26.22
C ALA A 97 22.00 -34.60 -26.96
N ALA A 98 22.38 -35.68 -26.27
CA ALA A 98 22.37 -37.04 -26.81
C ALA A 98 20.94 -37.56 -27.04
N ILE A 99 19.98 -37.13 -26.21
CA ILE A 99 18.57 -37.51 -26.28
C ILE A 99 17.86 -36.75 -27.41
N ALA A 100 18.28 -35.51 -27.67
CA ALA A 100 17.73 -34.64 -28.71
C ALA A 100 17.98 -35.11 -30.14
N ARG A 101 19.08 -35.85 -30.39
CA ARG A 101 19.55 -36.18 -31.76
C ARG A 101 18.54 -36.95 -32.61
N TYR A 102 17.73 -37.80 -31.99
CA TYR A 102 16.74 -38.63 -32.69
C TYR A 102 15.32 -38.04 -32.70
N LEU A 103 15.12 -36.91 -32.03
CA LEU A 103 13.85 -36.21 -31.95
C LEU A 103 13.69 -35.11 -33.02
N GLY A 104 14.75 -34.84 -33.80
CA GLY A 104 14.75 -33.79 -34.81
C GLY A 104 14.38 -32.44 -34.20
N ASP A 105 13.43 -31.74 -34.82
CA ASP A 105 13.03 -30.38 -34.45
C ASP A 105 12.25 -30.28 -33.13
N LEU A 106 11.77 -31.40 -32.57
CA LEU A 106 11.04 -31.40 -31.29
C LEU A 106 11.92 -30.99 -30.12
N ALA A 107 13.19 -31.41 -30.12
CA ALA A 107 14.11 -31.07 -29.04
C ALA A 107 14.47 -29.57 -29.00
N PRO A 108 14.92 -28.93 -30.10
CA PRO A 108 15.21 -27.50 -30.09
C PRO A 108 13.95 -26.64 -29.87
N ALA A 109 12.78 -27.05 -30.39
CA ALA A 109 11.52 -26.35 -30.12
C ALA A 109 11.13 -26.40 -28.63
N ALA A 110 11.28 -27.57 -28.00
CA ALA A 110 11.03 -27.74 -26.56
C ALA A 110 12.02 -26.94 -25.70
N GLU A 111 13.30 -26.89 -26.10
CA GLU A 111 14.32 -26.10 -25.42
C GLU A 111 14.03 -24.59 -25.52
N ALA A 112 13.71 -24.09 -26.72
CA ALA A 112 13.35 -22.69 -26.95
C ALA A 112 12.10 -22.28 -26.16
N ALA A 113 11.06 -23.12 -26.14
CA ALA A 113 9.85 -22.86 -25.36
C ALA A 113 10.15 -22.80 -23.85
N ALA A 114 10.98 -23.72 -23.36
CA ALA A 114 11.35 -23.77 -21.95
C ALA A 114 12.27 -22.61 -21.54
N GLN A 115 13.13 -22.13 -22.45
CA GLN A 115 13.93 -20.92 -22.25
C GLN A 115 13.04 -19.67 -22.21
N SER A 116 12.12 -19.50 -23.16
CA SER A 116 11.18 -18.37 -23.17
C SER A 116 10.32 -18.30 -21.90
N LEU A 117 9.86 -19.45 -21.40
CA LEU A 117 9.13 -19.52 -20.13
C LEU A 117 10.00 -19.07 -18.94
N SER A 118 11.27 -19.48 -18.91
CA SER A 118 12.22 -19.09 -17.86
C SER A 118 12.50 -17.59 -17.89
N GLU A 119 12.72 -17.03 -19.08
CA GLU A 119 12.95 -15.59 -19.28
C GLU A 119 11.73 -14.78 -18.85
N THR A 120 10.52 -15.21 -19.24
CA THR A 120 9.27 -14.55 -18.87
C THR A 120 9.03 -14.60 -17.35
N ARG A 121 9.30 -15.74 -16.70
CA ARG A 121 9.18 -15.87 -15.23
C ARG A 121 10.17 -14.94 -14.51
N ASN A 122 11.42 -14.89 -14.96
CA ASN A 122 12.43 -14.01 -14.38
C ASN A 122 12.04 -12.54 -14.55
N ALA A 123 11.60 -12.14 -15.74
CA ALA A 123 11.14 -10.77 -16.00
C ALA A 123 9.93 -10.38 -15.12
N LEU A 124 8.98 -11.31 -14.92
CA LEU A 124 7.85 -11.09 -14.03
C LEU A 124 8.30 -10.95 -12.57
N ALA A 125 9.18 -11.83 -12.09
CA ALA A 125 9.71 -11.77 -10.74
C ALA A 125 10.44 -10.45 -10.48
N GLU A 126 11.24 -9.98 -11.45
CA GLU A 126 11.92 -8.70 -11.37
C GLU A 126 10.95 -7.52 -11.36
N ALA A 127 9.91 -7.54 -12.21
CA ALA A 127 8.88 -6.51 -12.25
C ALA A 127 8.11 -6.42 -10.93
N VAL A 128 7.72 -7.57 -10.35
CA VAL A 128 7.05 -7.63 -9.05
C VAL A 128 7.96 -7.12 -7.94
N ALA A 129 9.24 -7.51 -7.93
CA ALA A 129 10.20 -7.03 -6.95
C ALA A 129 10.37 -5.50 -7.03
N ARG A 130 10.46 -4.96 -8.24
CA ARG A 130 10.59 -3.52 -8.49
C ARG A 130 9.36 -2.75 -8.02
N GLU A 131 8.16 -3.22 -8.35
CA GLU A 131 6.92 -2.59 -7.88
C GLU A 131 6.74 -2.72 -6.36
N THR A 132 7.15 -3.85 -5.76
CA THR A 132 7.10 -4.02 -4.30
C THR A 132 8.06 -3.07 -3.58
N LEU A 133 9.28 -2.88 -4.11
CA LEU A 133 10.23 -1.90 -3.57
C LEU A 133 9.73 -0.46 -3.72
N ARG A 134 9.11 -0.15 -4.87
CA ARG A 134 8.49 1.16 -5.12
C ARG A 134 7.35 1.43 -4.15
N LEU A 135 6.41 0.50 -4.01
CA LEU A 135 5.29 0.59 -3.07
C LEU A 135 5.78 0.69 -1.62
N GLY A 136 6.82 -0.06 -1.24
CA GLY A 136 7.42 0.02 0.09
C GLY A 136 8.04 1.40 0.36
N THR A 137 8.73 1.97 -0.63
CA THR A 137 9.31 3.32 -0.52
C THR A 137 8.23 4.39 -0.46
N GLU A 138 7.17 4.27 -1.25
CA GLU A 138 6.04 5.19 -1.25
C GLU A 138 5.25 5.10 0.06
N LYS A 139 5.02 3.90 0.59
CA LYS A 139 4.44 3.68 1.91
C LYS A 139 5.31 4.29 3.01
N ALA A 140 6.62 4.06 3.00
CA ALA A 140 7.53 4.65 3.98
C ALA A 140 7.56 6.19 3.89
N ARG A 141 7.42 6.74 2.67
CA ARG A 141 7.29 8.19 2.45
C ARG A 141 5.95 8.71 2.97
N LEU A 142 4.84 8.01 2.74
CA LEU A 142 3.52 8.36 3.28
C LEU A 142 3.52 8.26 4.81
N GLU A 143 4.12 7.21 5.38
CA GLU A 143 4.30 7.07 6.83
C GLU A 143 5.15 8.21 7.40
N ALA A 144 6.26 8.58 6.75
CA ALA A 144 7.08 9.72 7.16
C ALA A 144 6.33 11.06 7.06
N LEU A 145 5.54 11.26 6.00
CA LEU A 145 4.73 12.47 5.83
C LEU A 145 3.54 12.54 6.80
N LEU A 146 2.98 11.39 7.20
CA LEU A 146 1.90 11.30 8.19
C LEU A 146 2.42 11.27 9.63
N SER A 147 3.70 10.92 9.84
CA SER A 147 4.33 10.86 11.16
C SER A 147 4.64 12.23 11.75
N ASP A 148 4.59 13.31 10.97
CA ASP A 148 4.98 14.65 11.45
C ASP A 148 3.91 15.36 12.27
N VAL A 149 2.69 14.80 12.39
CA VAL A 149 1.72 15.21 13.41
C VAL A 149 1.01 13.96 13.96
N PRO A 150 1.23 13.56 15.22
CA PRO A 150 0.49 12.47 15.83
C PRO A 150 -0.96 12.90 16.03
N VAL A 151 -1.81 12.59 15.05
CA VAL A 151 -3.24 12.90 15.10
C VAL A 151 -3.95 11.82 15.90
N GLY A 152 -4.60 12.23 16.99
CA GLY A 152 -5.48 11.36 17.76
C GLY A 152 -6.78 11.11 17.01
N VAL A 153 -7.21 9.85 16.90
CA VAL A 153 -8.51 9.48 16.34
C VAL A 153 -9.29 8.73 17.40
N ILE A 154 -10.53 9.18 17.63
CA ILE A 154 -11.48 8.60 18.57
C ILE A 154 -12.80 8.34 17.84
N LEU A 155 -13.40 7.19 18.09
CA LEU A 155 -14.77 6.86 17.70
C LEU A 155 -15.63 6.83 18.96
N CYS A 156 -16.73 7.56 18.94
CA CYS A 156 -17.71 7.59 20.02
C CYS A 156 -19.07 7.09 19.55
N SER A 157 -19.83 6.49 20.47
CA SER A 157 -21.26 6.19 20.28
C SER A 157 -22.10 7.48 20.31
N ALA A 158 -23.39 7.36 19.99
CA ALA A 158 -24.35 8.47 20.11
C ALA A 158 -24.47 9.01 21.56
N ASP A 159 -24.22 8.17 22.57
CA ASP A 159 -24.19 8.55 23.99
C ASP A 159 -22.81 9.08 24.45
N HIS A 160 -21.94 9.44 23.51
CA HIS A 160 -20.57 9.92 23.74
C HIS A 160 -19.66 8.91 24.48
N ALA A 161 -19.95 7.61 24.39
CA ALA A 161 -19.09 6.57 24.96
C ALA A 161 -17.95 6.20 24.00
N LEU A 162 -16.75 5.99 24.51
CA LEU A 162 -15.56 5.62 23.75
C LEU A 162 -15.69 4.20 23.18
N VAL A 163 -15.78 4.07 21.86
CA VAL A 163 -15.86 2.79 21.15
C VAL A 163 -14.50 2.38 20.58
N PHE A 164 -13.69 3.34 20.15
CA PHE A 164 -12.34 3.10 19.66
C PHE A 164 -11.46 4.34 19.84
N TYR A 165 -10.16 4.15 20.06
CA TYR A 165 -9.16 5.21 20.04
C TYR A 165 -7.80 4.66 19.56
N ASN A 166 -6.99 5.49 18.92
CA ASN A 166 -5.61 5.15 18.54
C ASN A 166 -4.58 5.56 19.62
N SER A 167 -3.33 5.09 19.51
CA SER A 167 -2.28 5.39 20.50
C SER A 167 -2.07 6.90 20.72
N PRO A 168 -1.95 7.74 19.66
CA PRO A 168 -1.90 9.19 19.84
C PRO A 168 -3.09 9.78 20.61
N ALA A 169 -4.32 9.34 20.32
CA ALA A 169 -5.49 9.81 21.07
C ALA A 169 -5.40 9.45 22.55
N ALA A 170 -4.89 8.25 22.88
CA ALA A 170 -4.69 7.84 24.25
C ALA A 170 -3.71 8.74 25.01
N ASP A 171 -2.61 9.13 24.35
CA ASP A 171 -1.60 10.02 24.93
C ASP A 171 -2.11 11.46 25.08
N LEU A 172 -3.00 11.90 24.18
CA LEU A 172 -3.63 13.22 24.23
C LEU A 172 -4.63 13.33 25.39
N ILE A 173 -5.51 12.33 25.56
CA ILE A 173 -6.58 12.37 26.58
C ILE A 173 -6.14 11.81 27.94
N GLY A 174 -5.17 10.90 27.97
CA GLY A 174 -4.72 10.18 29.17
C GLY A 174 -3.71 10.94 30.02
N ALA A 175 -3.09 12.01 29.50
CA ALA A 175 -2.03 12.73 30.19
C ALA A 175 -2.48 13.57 31.41
N GLY A 176 -3.80 13.73 31.63
CA GLY A 176 -4.32 14.64 32.66
C GLY A 176 -4.54 14.00 34.04
N ARG A 177 -5.12 12.80 34.14
CA ARG A 177 -5.36 12.19 35.46
C ARG A 177 -4.07 11.52 35.92
N GLY A 178 -3.47 12.06 36.98
CA GLY A 178 -2.22 11.57 37.56
C GLY A 178 -2.07 10.05 37.51
N ALA A 179 -0.97 9.60 36.91
CA ALA A 179 -0.46 8.23 36.90
C ALA A 179 -1.52 7.10 36.70
N GLY A 180 -1.82 6.77 35.44
CA GLY A 180 -2.07 5.36 35.09
C GLY A 180 -3.49 4.92 34.74
N LEU A 181 -4.46 5.83 34.55
CA LEU A 181 -5.76 5.42 34.01
C LEU A 181 -5.75 5.50 32.48
N ALA A 182 -5.38 4.38 31.84
CA ALA A 182 -5.53 4.24 30.39
C ALA A 182 -6.99 4.54 29.98
N PRO A 183 -7.23 5.20 28.82
CA PRO A 183 -8.58 5.38 28.32
C PRO A 183 -9.28 4.02 28.24
N GLY A 184 -10.42 3.90 28.90
CA GLY A 184 -11.21 2.68 28.86
C GLY A 184 -12.24 2.77 27.75
N LEU A 185 -12.41 1.68 26.99
CA LEU A 185 -13.61 1.52 26.18
C LEU A 185 -14.86 1.58 27.07
N ASP A 186 -15.97 2.01 26.49
CA ASP A 186 -17.27 2.17 27.18
C ASP A 186 -17.29 3.21 28.31
N ARG A 187 -16.32 4.12 28.32
CA ARG A 187 -16.31 5.30 29.20
C ARG A 187 -16.77 6.54 28.46
N LYS A 188 -17.34 7.50 29.19
CA LYS A 188 -17.79 8.76 28.60
C LYS A 188 -16.59 9.60 28.20
N LEU A 189 -16.61 10.16 26.99
CA LEU A 189 -15.58 11.08 26.52
C LEU A 189 -15.42 12.30 27.45
N PHE A 190 -16.52 12.70 28.09
CA PHE A 190 -16.58 13.82 29.04
C PHE A 190 -15.75 13.63 30.31
N ASP A 191 -15.31 12.40 30.61
CA ASP A 191 -14.41 12.14 31.74
C ASP A 191 -12.98 12.67 31.48
N TYR A 192 -12.66 12.92 30.21
CA TYR A 192 -11.34 13.31 29.72
C TYR A 192 -11.32 14.71 29.08
N LEU A 193 -12.39 15.09 28.37
CA LEU A 193 -12.54 16.38 27.68
C LEU A 193 -13.75 17.13 28.21
N HIS A 194 -13.70 18.46 28.20
CA HIS A 194 -14.87 19.26 28.60
C HIS A 194 -16.06 19.03 27.66
N ALA A 195 -17.26 18.90 28.24
CA ALA A 195 -18.45 18.50 27.50
C ALA A 195 -19.02 19.60 26.59
N ALA A 196 -18.99 20.87 27.01
CA ALA A 196 -19.67 21.94 26.30
C ALA A 196 -19.24 22.09 24.81
N PRO A 197 -17.94 22.16 24.46
CA PRO A 197 -17.52 22.26 23.06
C PRO A 197 -17.90 21.03 22.23
N LEU A 198 -17.91 19.84 22.84
CA LEU A 198 -18.27 18.59 22.17
C LEU A 198 -19.76 18.51 21.89
N CYS A 199 -20.61 18.86 22.86
CA CYS A 199 -22.07 18.88 22.69
C CYS A 199 -22.48 19.93 21.65
N HIS A 200 -21.94 21.14 21.72
CA HIS A 200 -22.25 22.20 20.73
C HIS A 200 -21.85 21.79 19.31
N ALA A 201 -20.70 21.15 19.13
CA ALA A 201 -20.29 20.64 17.83
C ALA A 201 -21.20 19.51 17.32
N HIS A 202 -21.59 18.60 18.20
CA HIS A 202 -22.50 17.50 17.87
C HIS A 202 -23.88 18.02 17.46
N ASP A 203 -24.49 18.90 18.27
CA ASP A 203 -25.82 19.47 18.03
C ASP A 203 -25.87 20.24 16.70
N ARG A 204 -24.79 20.94 16.35
CA ARG A 204 -24.66 21.62 15.06
C ARG A 204 -24.62 20.65 13.88
N LEU A 205 -23.88 19.55 14.00
CA LEU A 205 -23.80 18.55 12.93
C LEU A 205 -25.16 17.85 12.75
N VAL A 206 -25.85 17.54 13.85
CA VAL A 206 -27.20 16.97 13.82
C VAL A 206 -28.18 17.95 13.18
N ALA A 207 -28.12 19.25 13.52
CA ALA A 207 -28.96 20.28 12.92
C ALA A 207 -28.69 20.52 11.43
N THR A 208 -27.45 20.30 10.98
CA THR A 208 -27.06 20.45 9.57
C THR A 208 -27.59 19.30 8.71
N ALA A 209 -27.75 18.10 9.29
CA ALA A 209 -28.29 16.89 8.65
C ALA A 209 -27.58 16.50 7.32
N ASP A 210 -26.28 16.79 7.23
CA ASP A 210 -25.43 16.43 6.09
C ASP A 210 -24.38 15.39 6.55
N PRO A 211 -24.31 14.20 5.92
CA PRO A 211 -23.37 13.14 6.29
C PRO A 211 -21.88 13.50 6.07
N ASP A 212 -21.59 14.50 5.24
CA ASP A 212 -20.23 14.97 4.96
C ASP A 212 -19.86 16.26 5.71
N ALA A 213 -20.76 16.80 6.54
CA ALA A 213 -20.48 17.98 7.34
C ALA A 213 -19.38 17.71 8.39
N LEU A 214 -18.48 18.68 8.51
CA LEU A 214 -17.39 18.68 9.49
C LEU A 214 -17.56 19.87 10.43
N SER A 215 -17.33 19.63 11.72
CA SER A 215 -17.31 20.68 12.73
C SER A 215 -15.96 20.77 13.39
N ASP A 216 -15.30 21.91 13.23
CA ASP A 216 -14.07 22.25 13.96
C ASP A 216 -14.44 22.83 15.33
N LEU A 217 -13.73 22.38 16.37
CA LEU A 217 -13.91 22.82 17.76
C LEU A 217 -12.57 22.89 18.48
N LEU A 218 -12.51 23.69 19.54
CA LEU A 218 -11.38 23.71 20.47
C LEU A 218 -11.83 23.09 21.78
N CYS A 219 -11.10 22.09 22.26
CA CYS A 219 -11.39 21.47 23.53
C CYS A 219 -10.14 21.42 24.41
N THR A 220 -10.37 21.52 25.71
CA THR A 220 -9.33 21.36 26.73
C THR A 220 -9.49 20.03 27.43
N THR A 221 -8.39 19.46 27.91
CA THR A 221 -8.44 18.24 28.74
C THR A 221 -8.83 18.60 30.16
N VAL A 222 -9.70 17.81 30.80
CA VAL A 222 -10.24 18.12 32.15
C VAL A 222 -9.14 18.17 33.23
N ALA A 223 -8.08 17.38 33.05
CA ALA A 223 -7.05 17.19 34.07
C ALA A 223 -5.66 17.72 33.66
N GLY A 224 -5.53 18.29 32.47
CA GLY A 224 -4.28 18.91 31.99
C GLY A 224 -4.58 20.21 31.24
N ALA A 225 -3.69 21.20 31.35
CA ALA A 225 -3.84 22.47 30.62
C ALA A 225 -3.45 22.35 29.13
N ARG A 226 -3.85 21.25 28.46
CA ARG A 226 -3.65 21.09 27.01
C ARG A 226 -4.85 21.64 26.26
N VAL A 227 -4.57 22.39 25.20
CA VAL A 227 -5.57 22.86 24.24
C VAL A 227 -5.47 21.99 22.99
N LEU A 228 -6.57 21.32 22.66
CA LEU A 228 -6.67 20.42 21.54
C LEU A 228 -7.56 21.04 20.47
N ALA A 229 -7.06 21.07 19.23
CA ALA A 229 -7.90 21.29 18.07
C ALA A 229 -8.57 19.98 17.72
N ALA A 230 -9.90 19.96 17.70
CA ALA A 230 -10.66 18.78 17.32
C ALA A 230 -11.53 19.03 16.10
N ARG A 231 -11.71 17.99 15.29
CA ARG A 231 -12.64 17.96 14.16
C ARG A 231 -13.59 16.79 14.34
N MET A 232 -14.88 17.07 14.35
CA MET A 232 -15.95 16.10 14.53
C MET A 232 -16.67 15.83 13.21
N ARG A 233 -16.99 14.55 12.96
CA ARG A 233 -17.84 14.10 11.86
C ARG A 233 -18.82 13.04 12.35
N LEU A 234 -20.10 13.16 11.99
CA LEU A 234 -21.10 12.13 12.30
C LEU A 234 -20.93 10.89 11.42
N LEU A 235 -21.32 9.73 11.95
CA LEU A 235 -21.41 8.49 11.18
C LEU A 235 -22.88 8.18 10.86
N GLY A 236 -23.19 8.08 9.57
CA GLY A 236 -24.58 7.96 9.10
C GLY A 236 -25.40 9.18 9.52
N ASP A 237 -26.65 8.96 9.94
CA ASP A 237 -27.56 10.01 10.44
C ASP A 237 -27.30 10.39 11.91
N GLY A 238 -26.09 10.17 12.44
CA GLY A 238 -25.72 10.46 13.84
C GLY A 238 -26.13 9.38 14.85
N ALA A 239 -27.06 8.49 14.50
CA ALA A 239 -27.46 7.36 15.35
C ALA A 239 -26.34 6.32 15.57
N ALA A 240 -25.36 6.24 14.66
CA ALA A 240 -24.21 5.35 14.78
C ALA A 240 -23.05 5.95 15.60
N GLY A 241 -23.16 7.22 16.02
CA GLY A 241 -22.11 7.94 16.73
C GLY A 241 -21.28 8.88 15.84
N TYR A 242 -20.06 9.20 16.26
CA TYR A 242 -19.22 10.19 15.59
C TYR A 242 -17.72 9.87 15.70
N VAL A 243 -16.96 10.37 14.72
CA VAL A 243 -15.50 10.34 14.73
C VAL A 243 -14.99 11.70 15.17
N LEU A 244 -14.01 11.70 16.08
CA LEU A 244 -13.31 12.87 16.57
C LEU A 244 -11.82 12.74 16.27
N THR A 245 -11.29 13.73 15.56
CA THR A 245 -9.87 13.84 15.24
C THR A 245 -9.26 14.93 16.11
N LEU A 246 -8.22 14.63 16.88
CA LEU A 246 -7.59 15.50 17.87
C LEU A 246 -6.15 15.84 17.49
N ARG A 247 -5.77 17.10 17.68
CA ARG A 247 -4.39 17.57 17.56
C ARG A 247 -4.04 18.46 18.75
N ASP A 248 -2.90 18.24 19.37
CA ASP A 248 -2.36 19.15 20.37
C ASP A 248 -1.87 20.44 19.69
N ILE A 249 -2.44 21.57 20.08
CA ILE A 249 -2.04 22.91 19.60
C ILE A 249 -1.55 23.78 20.77
N THR A 250 -1.32 23.20 21.95
CA THR A 250 -0.92 23.94 23.16
C THR A 250 0.38 24.71 22.92
N GLY A 251 1.37 24.08 22.27
CA GLY A 251 2.65 24.71 21.94
C GLY A 251 2.53 25.79 20.86
N ASP A 252 1.70 25.56 19.85
CA ASP A 252 1.44 26.51 18.77
C ASP A 252 0.79 27.78 19.34
N MET A 253 -0.27 27.62 20.15
CA MET A 253 -0.95 28.72 20.84
C MET A 253 -0.03 29.47 21.80
N ALA A 254 0.80 28.77 22.58
CA ALA A 254 1.73 29.42 23.49
C ALA A 254 2.80 30.24 22.74
N THR A 255 3.25 29.76 21.60
CA THR A 255 4.23 30.46 20.75
C THR A 255 3.63 31.71 20.14
N ASP A 256 2.40 31.61 19.61
CA ASP A 256 1.68 32.75 19.04
C ASP A 256 1.36 33.79 20.12
N ALA A 257 0.88 33.37 21.28
CA ALA A 257 0.65 34.26 22.42
C ALA A 257 1.94 34.98 22.87
N ARG A 258 3.08 34.28 22.89
CA ARG A 258 4.38 34.87 23.24
C ARG A 258 4.86 35.87 22.19
N ARG A 259 4.70 35.55 20.91
CA ARG A 259 5.01 36.47 19.81
C ARG A 259 4.16 37.74 19.93
N GLU A 260 2.88 37.57 20.23
CA GLU A 260 1.93 38.66 20.34
C GLU A 260 2.20 39.56 21.55
N ALA A 261 2.57 38.97 22.69
CA ALA A 261 2.99 39.71 23.88
C ALA A 261 4.27 40.52 23.60
N MET A 262 5.26 39.90 22.94
CA MET A 262 6.51 40.59 22.58
C MET A 262 6.27 41.80 21.67
N LEU A 263 5.38 41.67 20.68
CA LEU A 263 5.01 42.78 19.80
C LEU A 263 4.27 43.90 20.56
N ALA A 264 3.38 43.54 21.49
CA ALA A 264 2.68 44.51 22.33
C ALA A 264 3.66 45.32 23.20
N ASP A 265 4.58 44.63 23.87
CA ASP A 265 5.60 45.26 24.71
C ASP A 265 6.53 46.17 23.89
N ALA A 266 6.93 45.74 22.69
CA ALA A 266 7.72 46.57 21.79
C ALA A 266 6.99 47.85 21.40
N LEU A 267 5.69 47.77 21.09
CA LEU A 267 4.89 48.95 20.75
C LEU A 267 4.70 49.89 21.93
N ASP A 268 4.41 49.37 23.12
CA ASP A 268 4.25 50.21 24.32
C ASP A 268 5.57 50.93 24.66
N SER A 269 6.71 50.24 24.48
CA SER A 269 8.04 50.82 24.68
C SER A 269 8.37 51.94 23.70
N LEU A 270 7.84 51.92 22.48
CA LEU A 270 8.03 52.95 21.46
C LEU A 270 7.07 54.13 21.60
N ARG A 271 5.88 53.89 22.16
CA ARG A 271 4.84 54.92 22.32
C ARG A 271 5.28 56.04 23.25
N ARG A 272 5.94 55.72 24.37
CA ARG A 272 6.42 56.73 25.33
C ARG A 272 7.52 57.65 24.75
N PRO A 273 8.63 57.16 24.16
CA PRO A 273 9.63 58.00 23.54
C PRO A 273 9.08 58.86 22.39
N ALA A 274 8.19 58.31 21.56
CA ALA A 274 7.56 59.06 20.47
C ALA A 274 6.72 60.24 21.00
N ALA A 275 5.91 60.00 22.05
CA ALA A 275 5.15 61.05 22.71
C ALA A 275 6.06 62.11 23.36
N THR A 276 7.13 61.68 24.05
CA THR A 276 8.11 62.61 24.64
C THR A 276 8.79 63.46 23.57
N LEU A 277 9.23 62.87 22.46
CA LEU A 277 9.82 63.63 21.33
C LEU A 277 8.81 64.62 20.73
N ALA A 278 7.55 64.24 20.57
CA ALA A 278 6.50 65.14 20.11
C ALA A 278 6.33 66.34 21.06
N THR A 279 6.30 66.10 22.38
CA THR A 279 6.19 67.18 23.37
C THR A 279 7.42 68.09 23.41
N LEU A 280 8.63 67.53 23.34
CA LEU A 280 9.88 68.29 23.33
C LEU A 280 9.99 69.18 22.09
N VAL A 281 9.51 68.70 20.94
CA VAL A 281 9.50 69.45 19.69
C VAL A 281 8.46 70.57 19.70
N GLU A 282 7.33 70.39 20.40
CA GLU A 282 6.35 71.47 20.59
C GLU A 282 6.82 72.57 21.56
N VAL A 283 7.62 72.21 22.56
CA VAL A 283 8.15 73.15 23.58
C VAL A 283 9.44 73.85 23.13
N LEU A 284 10.03 73.45 22.00
CA LEU A 284 11.30 73.99 21.51
C LEU A 284 11.16 75.48 21.11
N PRO A 285 12.00 76.41 21.62
CA PRO A 285 11.89 77.83 21.30
C PRO A 285 12.20 78.11 19.82
N ASP A 286 11.54 79.13 19.28
CA ASP A 286 11.59 79.49 17.85
C ASP A 286 12.97 79.95 17.35
N ASP A 287 13.94 80.13 18.24
CA ASP A 287 15.30 80.56 17.90
C ASP A 287 16.31 79.40 17.91
N ALA A 288 15.91 78.19 18.36
CA ALA A 288 16.84 77.08 18.58
C ALA A 288 17.30 76.38 17.29
N LEU A 289 16.54 76.48 16.20
CA LEU A 289 16.80 75.81 14.93
C LEU A 289 16.41 76.72 13.76
N PRO A 290 17.14 76.71 12.62
CA PRO A 290 16.71 77.34 11.39
C PRO A 290 15.30 76.87 10.98
N ALA A 291 14.44 77.79 10.54
CA ALA A 291 13.05 77.51 10.14
C ALA A 291 12.85 76.26 9.25
N PRO A 292 13.63 76.02 8.18
CA PRO A 292 13.44 74.83 7.34
C PRO A 292 13.78 73.52 8.08
N MET A 293 14.75 73.54 8.99
CA MET A 293 15.19 72.38 9.77
C MET A 293 14.20 72.04 10.89
N ARG A 294 13.60 73.07 11.51
CA ARG A 294 12.52 72.91 12.51
C ARG A 294 11.27 72.28 11.89
N ALA A 295 10.88 72.74 10.71
CA ALA A 295 9.74 72.18 9.97
C ALA A 295 10.00 70.72 9.57
N ALA A 296 11.21 70.40 9.10
CA ALA A 296 11.60 69.02 8.77
C ALA A 296 11.57 68.10 10.00
N PHE A 297 12.06 68.57 11.15
CA PHE A 297 12.08 67.81 12.40
C PHE A 297 10.67 67.58 12.97
N LYS A 298 9.81 68.61 12.97
CA LYS A 298 8.38 68.48 13.30
C LYS A 298 7.68 67.46 12.42
N ALA A 299 7.93 67.51 11.11
CA ALA A 299 7.35 66.57 10.16
C ALA A 299 7.82 65.12 10.39
N GLU A 300 9.09 64.91 10.75
CA GLU A 300 9.63 63.57 11.03
C GLU A 300 9.07 62.97 12.33
N VAL A 301 8.95 63.75 13.40
CA VAL A 301 8.36 63.28 14.67
C VAL A 301 6.86 63.00 14.52
N ALA A 302 6.14 63.80 13.72
CA ALA A 302 4.75 63.54 13.37
C ALA A 302 4.61 62.24 12.54
N ARG A 303 5.49 62.01 11.56
CA ARG A 303 5.54 60.76 10.78
C ARG A 303 5.79 59.54 11.69
N LEU A 304 6.73 59.64 12.62
CA LEU A 304 7.02 58.56 13.57
C LEU A 304 5.81 58.24 14.46
N SER A 305 5.17 59.26 15.03
CA SER A 305 3.99 59.08 15.89
C SER A 305 2.80 58.48 15.13
N GLN A 306 2.61 58.92 13.88
CA GLN A 306 1.58 58.36 12.99
C GLN A 306 1.89 56.91 12.60
N ALA A 307 3.15 56.56 12.35
CA ALA A 307 3.56 55.19 12.03
C ALA A 307 3.34 54.23 13.20
N VAL A 308 3.68 54.63 14.43
CA VAL A 308 3.43 53.84 15.65
C VAL A 308 1.92 53.61 15.85
N THR A 309 1.11 54.67 15.69
CA THR A 309 -0.35 54.58 15.84
C THR A 309 -0.96 53.68 14.77
N ARG A 310 -0.55 53.84 13.50
CA ARG A 310 -1.03 53.01 12.39
C ARG A 310 -0.70 51.53 12.60
N PHE A 311 0.50 51.22 13.10
CA PHE A 311 0.89 49.84 13.37
C PHE A 311 0.09 49.23 14.54
N ALA A 312 -0.19 50.01 15.58
CA ALA A 312 -1.04 49.56 16.69
C ALA A 312 -2.48 49.27 16.21
N THR A 313 -3.09 50.16 15.43
CA THR A 313 -4.44 49.95 14.89
C THR A 313 -4.49 48.75 13.94
N ALA A 314 -3.53 48.62 13.02
CA ALA A 314 -3.48 47.48 12.10
C ALA A 314 -3.36 46.13 12.83
N ARG A 315 -2.69 46.11 13.99
CA ARG A 315 -2.61 44.93 14.85
C ARG A 315 -3.95 44.63 15.51
N GLU A 316 -4.62 45.62 16.09
CA GLU A 316 -5.94 45.45 16.70
C GLU A 316 -6.96 44.92 15.67
N GLU A 317 -6.92 45.44 14.45
CA GLU A 317 -7.74 44.96 13.33
C GLU A 317 -7.39 43.51 12.94
N GLY A 318 -6.10 43.18 12.79
CA GLY A 318 -5.66 41.82 12.47
C GLY A 318 -6.00 40.80 13.56
N GLN A 319 -5.98 41.20 14.83
CA GLN A 319 -6.45 40.38 15.95
C GLN A 319 -7.96 40.16 15.89
N ALA A 320 -8.74 41.21 15.62
CA ALA A 320 -10.19 41.10 15.49
C ALA A 320 -10.58 40.16 14.33
N GLU A 321 -9.88 40.23 13.20
CA GLU A 321 -10.10 39.36 12.04
C GLU A 321 -9.70 37.90 12.31
N ALA A 322 -8.57 37.67 12.99
CA ALA A 322 -8.16 36.33 13.45
C ALA A 322 -9.16 35.73 14.46
N THR A 323 -9.82 36.57 15.25
CA THR A 323 -10.88 36.17 16.19
C THR A 323 -12.24 35.98 15.48
N ALA A 324 -12.44 36.60 14.30
CA ALA A 324 -13.66 36.51 13.51
C ALA A 324 -13.76 35.25 12.63
N LEU A 325 -12.64 34.56 12.38
CA LEU A 325 -12.60 33.24 11.74
C LEU A 325 -12.79 32.10 12.77
N PRO A 326 -13.75 31.21 12.54
CA PRO A 326 -15.17 31.45 12.74
C PRO A 326 -15.47 31.76 14.23
N GLN A 327 -16.55 32.49 14.50
CA GLN A 327 -17.05 32.86 15.84
C GLN A 327 -17.12 31.69 16.85
N THR A 328 -17.05 30.44 16.38
CA THR A 328 -16.94 29.19 17.15
C THR A 328 -15.71 29.09 18.07
N ARG A 329 -14.56 29.70 17.74
CA ARG A 329 -13.36 29.58 18.61
C ARG A 329 -13.46 30.44 19.88
N ALA A 330 -14.16 31.58 19.82
CA ALA A 330 -14.23 32.52 20.93
C ALA A 330 -15.22 32.07 22.02
N SER A 331 -16.36 31.48 21.64
CA SER A 331 -17.30 30.89 22.61
C SER A 331 -16.68 29.69 23.32
N ASP A 332 -16.01 28.80 22.59
CA ASP A 332 -15.38 27.61 23.15
C ASP A 332 -14.20 27.96 24.08
N LEU A 333 -13.42 29.00 23.74
CA LEU A 333 -12.34 29.51 24.59
C LEU A 333 -12.87 30.25 25.82
N ALA A 334 -13.93 31.06 25.69
CA ALA A 334 -14.54 31.76 26.81
C ALA A 334 -15.17 30.76 27.79
N GLU A 335 -15.88 29.74 27.29
CA GLU A 335 -16.46 28.68 28.12
C GLU A 335 -15.38 27.77 28.73
N GLY A 336 -14.30 27.47 28.00
CA GLY A 336 -13.14 26.77 28.54
C GLY A 336 -12.45 27.52 29.67
N LEU A 337 -12.31 28.85 29.56
CA LEU A 337 -11.77 29.71 30.62
C LEU A 337 -12.73 29.82 31.82
N VAL A 338 -14.05 29.90 31.59
CA VAL A 338 -15.06 29.90 32.66
C VAL A 338 -15.06 28.56 33.40
N ALA A 339 -14.93 27.43 32.69
CA ALA A 339 -14.84 26.10 33.29
C ALA A 339 -13.52 25.83 34.03
N GLN A 340 -12.46 26.59 33.75
CA GLN A 340 -11.18 26.52 34.46
C GLN A 340 -11.18 27.35 35.75
N LEU A 341 -12.10 28.31 35.87
CA LEU A 341 -12.23 29.24 37.00
C LEU A 341 -13.34 28.85 38.00
N GLY A 342 -14.14 27.83 37.70
CA GLY A 342 -15.17 27.25 38.58
C GLY A 342 -14.80 25.85 39.06
#